data_AF-A0A966PNS3-F1
#
_entry.id   AF-A0A966PNS3-F1
#
_cell.length_a   1.000
_cell.length_b   1.000
_cell.length_c   1.000
_cell.angle_alpha   90.00
_cell.angle_beta   90.00
_cell.angle_gamma   90.00
#
_symmetry.space_group_name_H-M   'P 1'
#
loop_
_entity.id
_entity.type
_entity.pdbx_description
1 polymer ?
#
loop_
_entity_poly.entity_id
_entity_poly.type
_entity_poly.pdbx_seq_one_letter_code
_entity_poly.pdbx_strand_id
1 'polypeptide(L)'
;MSSEQNPHDVPSAAQLVDAVREWLQNDVLTSTTGRVQFHSRVAINVLAMVERELRLGERQAEDHARRLAELGVTSDAELAAAIRSGSLDSHIDDVVA
;
A
#
# COMPACT_ATOMS: atom_id res chain seq x y z
N MET A 1 -11.02 17.93 -4.31
CA MET A 1 -11.93 17.99 -5.47
C MET A 1 -12.86 16.80 -5.35
N SER A 2 -14.07 17.02 -4.85
CA SER A 2 -15.07 15.96 -4.66
C SER A 2 -15.51 15.49 -6.04
N SER A 3 -15.24 14.23 -6.38
CA SER A 3 -15.85 13.58 -7.53
C SER A 3 -17.32 13.34 -7.21
N GLU A 4 -18.20 14.09 -7.87
CA GLU A 4 -19.62 13.75 -8.00
C GLU A 4 -19.72 12.35 -8.62
N GLN A 5 -20.19 11.39 -7.84
CA GLN A 5 -20.52 10.05 -8.34
C GLN A 5 -21.74 10.16 -9.25
N ASN A 6 -21.50 10.11 -10.56
CA ASN A 6 -22.54 10.04 -11.57
C ASN A 6 -23.11 8.61 -11.55
N PRO A 7 -24.44 8.37 -11.70
CA PRO A 7 -25.03 7.03 -11.75
C PRO A 7 -24.43 6.05 -12.79
N HIS A 8 -23.63 6.56 -13.73
CA HIS A 8 -22.89 5.80 -14.74
C HIS A 8 -21.36 5.83 -14.55
N ASP A 9 -20.87 6.20 -13.37
CA ASP A 9 -19.43 6.20 -13.13
C ASP A 9 -18.84 4.80 -13.22
N VAL A 10 -17.73 4.74 -13.96
CA VAL A 10 -16.94 3.52 -14.09
C VAL A 10 -16.28 3.24 -12.74
N PRO A 11 -16.35 2.00 -12.23
CA PRO A 11 -15.69 1.66 -10.97
C PRO A 11 -14.20 1.97 -11.03
N SER A 12 -13.67 2.49 -9.92
CA SER A 12 -12.23 2.69 -9.75
C SER A 12 -11.48 1.35 -9.81
N ALA A 13 -10.17 1.40 -10.09
CA ALA A 13 -9.32 0.22 -10.06
C ALA A 13 -9.38 -0.51 -8.70
N ALA A 14 -9.45 0.23 -7.59
CA ALA A 14 -9.58 -0.36 -6.25
C ALA A 14 -10.91 -1.13 -6.09
N GLN A 15 -12.02 -0.59 -6.59
CA GLN A 15 -13.33 -1.27 -6.56
C GLN A 15 -13.34 -2.51 -7.45
N LEU A 16 -12.70 -2.46 -8.62
CA LEU A 16 -12.57 -3.61 -9.50
C LEU A 16 -11.73 -4.73 -8.86
N VAL A 17 -10.61 -4.38 -8.23
CA VAL A 17 -9.75 -5.33 -7.51
C VAL A 17 -10.49 -5.97 -6.33
N ASP A 18 -11.23 -5.17 -5.56
CA ASP A 18 -12.04 -5.66 -4.44
C ASP A 18 -13.11 -6.65 -4.90
N ALA A 19 -13.85 -6.32 -5.97
CA ALA A 19 -14.86 -7.21 -6.54
C ALA A 19 -14.28 -8.56 -7.01
N VAL A 20 -13.11 -8.56 -7.66
CA VAL A 20 -12.43 -9.81 -8.07
C VAL A 20 -11.97 -10.60 -6.86
N ARG A 21 -11.42 -9.93 -5.84
CA ARG A 21 -10.99 -10.58 -4.60
C ARG A 21 -12.17 -11.25 -3.89
N GLU A 22 -13.30 -10.56 -3.79
CA GLU A 22 -14.52 -11.09 -3.16
C GLU A 22 -15.02 -12.35 -3.87
N TRP A 23 -15.09 -12.33 -5.21
CA TRP A 23 -15.44 -13.51 -6.01
C TRP A 23 -14.46 -14.67 -5.80
N LEU A 24 -13.15 -14.41 -5.80
CA LEU A 24 -12.17 -15.46 -5.53
C LEU A 24 -12.35 -16.07 -4.14
N GLN A 25 -12.68 -15.25 -3.14
CA GLN A 25 -12.85 -15.68 -1.76
C GLN A 25 -14.14 -16.46 -1.54
N ASN A 26 -15.25 -16.01 -2.10
CA ASN A 26 -16.57 -16.57 -1.83
C ASN A 26 -16.90 -17.76 -2.73
N ASP A 27 -16.50 -17.71 -3.99
CA ASP A 27 -16.86 -18.72 -4.99
C ASP A 27 -15.72 -19.68 -5.30
N VAL A 28 -14.55 -19.15 -5.68
CA VAL A 28 -13.45 -19.99 -6.19
C VAL A 28 -12.77 -20.77 -5.08
N LEU A 29 -12.47 -20.12 -3.96
CA LEU A 29 -11.80 -20.75 -2.83
C LEU A 29 -12.65 -21.88 -2.21
N THR A 30 -13.96 -21.68 -2.14
CA THR A 30 -14.91 -22.63 -1.57
C THR A 30 -15.20 -23.81 -2.52
N SER A 31 -15.07 -23.59 -3.83
CA SER A 31 -15.36 -24.58 -4.87
C SER A 31 -14.14 -25.38 -5.35
N THR A 32 -12.95 -25.09 -4.83
CA THR A 32 -11.70 -25.73 -5.28
C THR A 32 -10.98 -26.44 -4.14
N THR A 33 -10.11 -27.41 -4.47
CA THR A 33 -9.31 -28.17 -3.50
C THR A 33 -7.84 -28.24 -3.92
N GLY A 34 -6.99 -28.69 -3.00
CA GLY A 34 -5.57 -28.93 -3.26
C GLY A 34 -4.84 -27.70 -3.78
N ARG A 35 -4.09 -27.87 -4.88
CA ARG A 35 -3.22 -26.83 -5.44
C ARG A 35 -3.99 -25.58 -5.89
N VAL A 36 -5.17 -25.75 -6.50
CA VAL A 36 -5.96 -24.61 -6.99
C VAL A 36 -6.52 -23.79 -5.84
N GLN A 37 -6.96 -24.46 -4.77
CA GLN A 37 -7.40 -23.78 -3.55
C GLN A 37 -6.27 -22.97 -2.92
N PHE A 38 -5.06 -23.54 -2.87
CA PHE A 38 -3.88 -22.83 -2.38
C PHE A 38 -3.58 -21.57 -3.20
N HIS A 39 -3.52 -21.68 -4.54
CA HIS A 39 -3.28 -20.52 -5.39
C HIS A 39 -4.38 -19.46 -5.29
N SER A 40 -5.63 -19.87 -5.05
CA SER A 40 -6.73 -18.92 -4.80
C SER A 40 -6.46 -18.07 -3.55
N ARG A 41 -5.97 -18.67 -2.45
CA ARG A 41 -5.56 -17.92 -1.23
C ARG A 41 -4.42 -16.96 -1.52
N VAL A 42 -3.44 -17.39 -2.31
CA VAL A 42 -2.31 -16.53 -2.72
C VAL A 42 -2.83 -15.34 -3.53
N ALA A 43 -3.68 -15.57 -4.52
CA ALA A 43 -4.25 -14.51 -5.35
C ALA A 43 -5.07 -13.52 -4.51
N ILE A 44 -5.92 -13.99 -3.59
CA ILE A 44 -6.68 -13.14 -2.67
C ILE A 44 -5.76 -12.23 -1.86
N ASN A 45 -4.67 -12.77 -1.30
CA ASN A 45 -3.71 -12.00 -0.53
C ASN A 45 -2.96 -10.96 -1.38
N VAL A 46 -2.58 -11.33 -2.61
CA VAL A 46 -1.94 -10.40 -3.56
C VAL A 46 -2.89 -9.26 -3.91
N LEU A 47 -4.16 -9.56 -4.25
CA LEU A 47 -5.16 -8.53 -4.54
C LEU A 47 -5.44 -7.64 -3.33
N ALA A 48 -5.45 -8.18 -2.11
CA ALA A 48 -5.57 -7.37 -0.89
C ALA A 48 -4.37 -6.43 -0.66
N MET A 49 -3.16 -6.82 -1.07
CA MET A 49 -1.99 -5.93 -1.06
C MET A 49 -2.14 -4.83 -2.11
N VAL A 50 -2.54 -5.17 -3.33
CA VAL A 50 -2.77 -4.20 -4.42
C VAL A 50 -3.88 -3.21 -4.07
N GLU A 51 -5.00 -3.68 -3.49
CA GLU A 51 -6.10 -2.81 -3.06
C GLU A 51 -5.60 -1.78 -2.04
N ARG A 52 -4.81 -2.22 -1.05
CA ARG A 52 -4.24 -1.34 -0.03
C ARG A 52 -3.28 -0.31 -0.63
N GLU A 53 -2.44 -0.72 -1.58
CA GLU A 53 -1.56 0.18 -2.33
C GLU A 53 -2.36 1.25 -3.08
N LEU A 54 -3.41 0.83 -3.81
CA LEU A 54 -4.27 1.76 -4.55
C LEU A 54 -5.01 2.75 -3.63
N ARG A 55 -5.34 2.35 -2.39
CA ARG A 55 -6.07 3.20 -1.44
C ARG A 55 -5.18 4.13 -0.62
N LEU A 56 -3.95 3.70 -0.33
CA LEU A 56 -3.08 4.37 0.64
C LEU A 56 -1.77 4.88 0.04
N GLY A 57 -1.34 4.37 -1.11
CA GLY A 57 0.00 4.58 -1.66
C GLY A 57 0.36 6.05 -1.86
N GLU A 58 -0.53 6.84 -2.50
CA GLU A 58 -0.28 8.27 -2.70
C GLU A 58 -0.09 9.01 -1.38
N ARG A 59 -1.00 8.81 -0.42
CA ARG A 59 -0.92 9.45 0.90
C ARG A 59 0.31 9.02 1.68
N GLN A 60 0.66 7.73 1.63
CA GLN A 60 1.85 7.21 2.28
C GLN A 60 3.13 7.77 1.65
N ALA A 61 3.17 7.94 0.34
CA ALA A 61 4.30 8.56 -0.36
C ALA A 61 4.45 10.05 0.02
N GLU A 62 3.34 10.79 0.09
CA GLU A 62 3.32 12.19 0.52
C GLU A 62 3.77 12.34 1.98
N ASP A 63 3.23 11.52 2.88
CA ASP A 63 3.60 11.51 4.29
C ASP A 63 5.08 11.13 4.48
N HIS A 64 5.58 10.17 3.70
CA HIS A 64 6.98 9.75 3.71
C HIS A 64 7.91 10.87 3.25
N ALA A 65 7.59 11.51 2.12
CA ALA A 65 8.35 12.64 1.61
C ALA A 65 8.40 13.81 2.61
N ARG A 66 7.27 14.09 3.30
CA ARG A 66 7.22 15.11 4.35
C ARG A 66 8.14 14.78 5.51
N ARG A 67 8.13 13.54 6.02
CA ARG A 67 9.01 13.10 7.12
C ARG A 67 10.48 13.17 6.74
N LEU A 68 10.85 12.75 5.52
CA LEU A 68 12.22 12.90 5.03
C LEU A 68 12.66 14.38 5.03
N ALA A 69 11.80 15.28 4.56
CA ALA A 69 12.08 16.70 4.55
C ALA A 69 12.21 17.30 5.96
N GLU A 70 11.41 16.84 6.93
CA GLU A 70 11.53 17.22 8.35
C GLU A 70 12.89 16.80 8.94
N LEU A 71 13.44 15.67 8.50
CA LEU A 71 14.79 15.20 8.85
C LEU A 71 15.91 15.85 8.01
N GLY A 72 15.57 16.77 7.10
CA GLY A 72 16.53 17.48 6.26
C GLY A 72 17.14 16.65 5.13
N VAL A 73 16.55 15.50 4.78
CA VAL A 73 17.02 14.61 3.71
C VAL A 73 15.97 14.46 2.62
N THR A 74 16.38 14.03 1.43
CA THR A 74 15.53 13.96 0.24
C THR A 74 15.22 12.53 -0.22
N SER A 75 15.87 11.54 0.39
CA SER A 75 15.71 10.13 0.01
C SER A 75 16.06 9.17 1.14
N ASP A 76 15.58 7.93 1.04
CA ASP A 76 15.94 6.84 1.96
C ASP A 76 17.43 6.51 1.92
N ALA A 77 18.07 6.67 0.75
CA ALA A 77 19.51 6.46 0.60
C ALA A 77 20.30 7.50 1.41
N GLU A 78 19.86 8.75 1.39
CA GLU A 78 20.43 9.85 2.16
C GLU A 78 20.16 9.69 3.65
N LEU A 79 18.92 9.35 4.04
CA LEU A 79 18.56 9.01 5.42
C LEU A 79 19.47 7.91 5.96
N ALA A 80 19.62 6.80 5.21
CA ALA A 80 20.44 5.68 5.63
C ALA A 80 21.94 6.05 5.71
N ALA A 81 22.42 6.96 4.87
CA ALA A 81 23.78 7.48 4.95
C ALA A 81 23.98 8.35 6.20
N ALA A 82 23.02 9.23 6.51
CA ALA A 82 23.04 10.10 7.68
C ALA A 82 22.98 9.31 9.00
N ILE A 83 22.17 8.26 9.06
CA ILE A 83 22.13 7.33 10.20
C ILE A 83 23.48 6.62 10.35
N ARG A 84 24.04 6.07 9.26
CA ARG A 84 25.33 5.36 9.32
C ARG A 84 26.51 6.25 9.69
N SER A 85 26.48 7.53 9.32
CA SER A 85 27.54 8.49 9.66
C SER A 85 27.39 9.07 11.07
N GLY A 86 26.28 8.80 11.77
CA GLY A 86 25.96 9.38 13.08
C GLY A 86 25.50 10.85 12.99
N SER A 87 25.19 11.35 11.80
CA SER A 87 24.79 12.76 11.59
C SER A 87 23.44 13.09 12.23
N LEU A 88 22.62 12.08 12.51
CA LEU A 88 21.30 12.22 13.14
C LEU A 88 21.29 11.77 14.62
N ASP A 89 22.44 11.43 15.21
CA ASP A 89 22.50 10.90 16.58
C ASP A 89 21.99 11.90 17.62
N SER A 90 22.14 13.20 17.37
CA SER A 90 21.62 14.27 18.24
C SER A 90 20.10 14.48 18.14
N HIS A 91 19.45 13.87 17.15
CA HIS A 91 18.02 13.99 16.85
C HIS A 91 17.37 12.60 16.67
N ILE A 92 17.89 11.58 17.37
CA ILE A 92 17.45 10.19 17.18
C ILE A 92 15.96 10.00 17.51
N ASP A 93 15.43 10.79 18.44
CA ASP A 93 14.01 10.76 18.81
C ASP A 93 13.12 11.16 17.62
N ASP A 94 13.57 12.11 16.78
CA ASP A 94 12.85 12.54 15.57
C ASP A 94 12.88 11.46 14.47
N VAL A 95 13.91 10.61 14.45
CA VAL A 95 14.05 9.50 13.48
C VAL A 95 13.14 8.31 13.85
N VAL A 96 12.82 8.14 15.13
CA VAL A 96 12.03 7.00 15.66
C VAL A 96 10.53 7.32 15.76
N ALA A 97 10.15 8.60 15.71
CA ALA A 97 8.77 9.10 15.78
C ALA A 97 7.93 8.75 14.53
#